data_AF-A0A0C9YVG6-F1
#
_entry.id   AF-A0A0C9YVG6-F1
#
_cell.length_a   1.000
_cell.length_b   1.000
_cell.length_c   1.000
_cell.angle_alpha   90.00
_cell.angle_beta   90.00
_cell.angle_gamma   90.00
#
_symmetry.space_group_name_H-M   'P 1'
#
loop_
_entity.id
_entity.type
_entity.pdbx_description
1 polymer ?
#
loop_
_entity_poly.entity_id
_entity_poly.type
_entity_poly.pdbx_seq_one_letter_code
_entity_poly.pdbx_strand_id
1 'polypeptide(L)'
;AWVGDDHPTQLPLNLPDVGLVLQEGRGHFDLWDDDEWGSLFPSDGFARVGPHNRTFVVSLYHQFHCLDVIRVGFLVNRTHSAQHIQHCLRYLRQILMCHADTTLEPDIPQMAPDGSWHHTANGVGAVHRCKDWTKLTDFMLENPSLPIDE
;
A
#
# COMPACT_ATOMS: atom_id res chain seq x y z
N ALA A 1 -7.78 -26.47 -0.60
CA ALA A 1 -8.60 -26.29 0.61
C ALA A 1 -8.29 -24.98 1.36
N TRP A 2 -7.28 -24.18 0.96
CA TRP A 2 -6.93 -22.92 1.65
C TRP A 2 -6.58 -23.17 3.11
N VAL A 3 -5.85 -24.26 3.37
CA VAL A 3 -5.34 -24.64 4.69
C VAL A 3 -3.84 -24.37 4.73
N GLY A 4 -3.35 -23.70 5.78
CA GLY A 4 -1.97 -23.23 5.81
C GLY A 4 -1.67 -22.34 4.61
N ASP A 5 -0.67 -22.71 3.80
CA ASP A 5 -0.22 -21.95 2.62
C ASP A 5 -0.89 -22.41 1.31
N ASP A 6 -1.87 -23.32 1.36
CA ASP A 6 -2.62 -23.83 0.19
C ASP A 6 -3.70 -22.85 -0.31
N HIS A 7 -3.34 -21.58 -0.45
CA HIS A 7 -4.21 -20.52 -0.98
C HIS A 7 -3.54 -19.82 -2.16
N PRO A 8 -4.30 -19.20 -3.08
CA PRO A 8 -3.70 -18.38 -4.11
C PRO A 8 -2.94 -17.22 -3.46
N THR A 9 -1.84 -16.82 -4.07
CA THR A 9 -1.02 -15.71 -3.59
C THR A 9 -1.66 -14.36 -3.88
N GLN A 10 -2.61 -14.33 -4.82
CA GLN A 10 -3.36 -13.14 -5.25
C GLN A 10 -4.85 -13.35 -5.04
N LEU A 11 -5.58 -12.27 -4.75
CA LEU A 11 -7.03 -12.26 -4.73
C LEU A 11 -7.54 -12.67 -6.12
N PRO A 12 -8.38 -13.72 -6.25
CA PRO A 12 -8.85 -14.20 -7.55
C PRO A 12 -9.98 -13.31 -8.09
N LEU A 13 -9.66 -12.04 -8.32
CA LEU A 13 -10.52 -11.02 -8.90
C LEU A 13 -9.96 -10.61 -10.26
N ASN A 14 -10.82 -10.54 -11.27
CA ASN A 14 -10.41 -10.01 -12.56
C ASN A 14 -10.39 -8.48 -12.50
N LEU A 15 -9.20 -7.89 -12.54
CA LEU A 15 -8.99 -6.44 -12.59
C LEU A 15 -8.59 -6.06 -14.02
N PRO A 16 -9.43 -5.31 -14.76
CA PRO A 16 -9.04 -4.80 -16.06
C PRO A 16 -7.98 -3.70 -15.92
N ASP A 17 -7.12 -3.57 -16.93
CA ASP A 17 -6.20 -2.45 -17.01
C ASP A 17 -6.97 -1.14 -17.17
N VAL A 18 -6.57 -0.13 -16.39
CA VAL A 18 -7.09 1.23 -16.46
C VAL A 18 -5.92 2.22 -16.53
N GLY A 19 -6.11 3.29 -17.29
CA GLY A 19 -5.15 4.39 -17.34
C GLY A 19 -5.37 5.35 -16.17
N LEU A 20 -4.32 5.62 -15.39
CA LEU A 20 -4.31 6.66 -14.37
C LEU A 20 -3.29 7.74 -14.74
N VAL A 21 -3.78 8.96 -14.97
CA VAL A 21 -2.91 10.14 -15.12
C VAL A 21 -2.67 10.72 -13.73
N LEU A 22 -1.40 10.78 -13.33
CA LEU A 22 -1.01 11.35 -12.04
C LEU A 22 -1.30 12.85 -12.02
N GLN A 23 -1.89 13.31 -10.92
CA GLN A 23 -2.21 14.72 -10.69
C GLN A 23 -1.45 15.25 -9.48
N GLU A 24 -1.22 16.58 -9.44
CA GLU A 24 -0.63 17.24 -8.28
C GLU A 24 -1.45 17.06 -6.99
N GLY A 25 -2.77 16.86 -7.14
CA GLY A 25 -3.69 16.67 -6.01
C GLY A 25 -3.80 17.91 -5.12
N ARG A 26 -3.73 19.13 -5.67
CA ARG A 26 -3.99 20.35 -4.89
C ARG A 26 -5.42 20.31 -4.34
N GLY A 27 -5.57 20.59 -3.05
CA GLY A 27 -6.86 20.57 -2.36
C GLY A 27 -7.35 19.18 -1.93
N HIS A 28 -6.55 18.13 -2.15
CA HIS A 28 -6.88 16.75 -1.78
C HIS A 28 -5.71 16.06 -1.08
N PHE A 29 -5.98 15.13 -0.19
CA PHE A 29 -5.02 14.41 0.65
C PHE A 29 -4.02 15.36 1.32
N ASP A 30 -4.54 16.40 1.97
CA ASP A 30 -3.75 17.28 2.83
C ASP A 30 -3.23 16.49 4.04
N LEU A 31 -2.02 16.78 4.56
CA LEU A 31 -1.46 15.95 5.63
C LEU A 31 -2.33 15.94 6.89
N TRP A 32 -3.16 16.96 7.09
CA TRP A 32 -3.98 17.17 8.28
C TRP A 32 -5.44 16.73 8.10
N ASP A 33 -5.81 16.23 6.92
CA ASP A 33 -7.19 15.81 6.61
C ASP A 33 -7.37 14.31 6.89
N ASP A 34 -7.56 13.96 8.17
CA ASP A 34 -7.73 12.56 8.58
C ASP A 34 -8.94 11.89 7.92
N ASP A 35 -10.01 12.64 7.64
CA ASP A 35 -11.22 12.11 7.02
C ASP A 35 -10.96 11.71 5.55
N GLU A 36 -10.24 12.54 4.80
CA GLU A 36 -9.90 12.24 3.41
C GLU A 36 -8.90 11.07 3.32
N TRP A 37 -7.91 10.99 4.21
CA TRP A 37 -7.03 9.83 4.29
C TRP A 37 -7.78 8.55 4.70
N GLY A 38 -8.73 8.66 5.61
CA GLY A 38 -9.63 7.57 6.00
C GLY A 38 -10.50 7.06 4.85
N SER A 39 -10.82 7.91 3.87
CA SER A 39 -11.62 7.51 2.69
C SER A 39 -10.94 6.47 1.78
N LEU A 40 -9.64 6.22 1.95
CA LEU A 40 -8.90 5.18 1.24
C LEU A 40 -9.36 3.77 1.60
N PHE A 41 -9.99 3.61 2.76
CA PHE A 41 -10.34 2.31 3.32
C PHE A 41 -11.86 2.10 3.23
N PRO A 42 -12.34 1.18 2.37
CA PRO A 42 -13.77 0.84 2.33
C PRO A 42 -14.23 0.07 3.59
N SER A 43 -13.28 -0.50 4.34
CA SER A 43 -13.45 -1.23 5.60
C SER A 43 -12.15 -1.12 6.41
N ASP A 44 -11.84 -2.10 7.25
CA ASP A 44 -10.53 -2.27 7.90
C ASP A 44 -9.41 -2.79 6.97
N GLY A 45 -9.69 -2.98 5.67
CA GLY A 45 -8.75 -3.51 4.68
C GLY A 45 -8.64 -5.05 4.65
N PHE A 46 -9.30 -5.74 5.59
CA PHE A 46 -9.34 -7.20 5.63
C PHE A 46 -10.55 -7.73 4.86
N ALA A 47 -10.35 -8.86 4.19
CA ALA A 47 -11.37 -9.56 3.42
C ALA A 47 -11.45 -11.03 3.83
N ARG A 48 -12.68 -11.54 3.96
CA ARG A 48 -12.95 -12.97 4.09
C ARG A 48 -13.08 -13.57 2.70
N VAL A 49 -12.18 -14.48 2.36
CA VAL A 49 -12.08 -15.05 1.01
C VAL A 49 -11.88 -16.57 1.04
N GLY A 50 -12.26 -17.21 -0.06
CA GLY A 50 -12.11 -18.64 -0.27
C GLY A 50 -13.16 -19.52 0.43
N PRO A 51 -13.06 -20.85 0.27
CA PRO A 51 -14.11 -21.81 0.67
C PRO A 51 -14.44 -21.85 2.17
N HIS A 52 -13.54 -21.35 3.02
CA HIS A 52 -13.70 -21.36 4.48
C HIS A 52 -13.71 -19.95 5.09
N ASN A 53 -13.95 -18.90 4.28
CA ASN A 53 -13.99 -17.50 4.73
C ASN A 53 -12.73 -17.10 5.53
N ARG A 54 -11.55 -17.52 5.07
CA ARG A 54 -10.30 -17.13 5.72
C ARG A 54 -10.07 -15.64 5.57
N THR A 55 -9.55 -15.03 6.62
CA THR A 55 -9.25 -13.60 6.66
C THR A 55 -7.84 -13.34 6.13
N PHE A 56 -7.75 -12.36 5.24
CA PHE A 56 -6.50 -11.82 4.70
C PHE A 56 -6.63 -10.31 4.62
N VAL A 57 -5.52 -9.58 4.75
CA VAL A 57 -5.47 -8.21 4.23
C VAL A 57 -5.07 -8.27 2.76
N VAL A 58 -5.67 -7.43 1.93
CA VAL A 58 -5.21 -7.25 0.54
C VAL A 58 -4.10 -6.21 0.54
N SER A 59 -2.95 -6.52 -0.07
CA SER A 59 -1.74 -5.70 0.05
C SER A 59 -1.92 -4.23 -0.31
N LEU A 60 -2.76 -3.87 -1.29
CA LEU A 60 -3.09 -2.46 -1.56
C LEU A 60 -3.54 -1.70 -0.29
N TYR A 61 -4.45 -2.28 0.49
CA TYR A 61 -4.97 -1.63 1.70
C TYR A 61 -3.95 -1.66 2.84
N HIS A 62 -3.14 -2.71 2.94
CA HIS A 62 -2.01 -2.69 3.87
C HIS A 62 -1.00 -1.58 3.51
N GLN A 63 -0.71 -1.39 2.21
CA GLN A 63 0.16 -0.32 1.72
C GLN A 63 -0.42 1.08 2.00
N PHE A 64 -1.73 1.28 1.85
CA PHE A 64 -2.38 2.52 2.28
C PHE A 64 -2.29 2.72 3.79
N HIS A 65 -2.48 1.67 4.60
CA HIS A 65 -2.31 1.74 6.05
C HIS A 65 -0.89 2.18 6.42
N CYS A 66 0.14 1.55 5.84
CA CYS A 66 1.53 1.97 6.03
C CYS A 66 1.76 3.43 5.63
N LEU A 67 1.19 3.87 4.51
CA LEU A 67 1.33 5.25 4.03
C LEU A 67 0.70 6.26 5.01
N ASP A 68 -0.45 5.92 5.60
CA ASP A 68 -1.11 6.74 6.60
C ASP A 68 -0.37 6.74 7.95
N VAL A 69 0.19 5.60 8.37
CA VAL A 69 1.08 5.52 9.54
C VAL A 69 2.30 6.44 9.38
N ILE A 70 2.90 6.47 8.19
CA ILE A 70 4.02 7.40 7.88
C ILE A 70 3.55 8.86 7.98
N ARG A 71 2.37 9.18 7.44
CA ARG A 71 1.77 10.53 7.54
C ARG A 71 1.61 10.96 8.99
N VAL A 72 0.96 10.12 9.81
CA VAL A 72 0.72 10.40 11.23
C VAL A 72 2.05 10.51 11.99
N GLY A 73 3.02 9.64 11.70
CA GLY A 73 4.37 9.72 12.27
C GLY A 73 5.07 11.05 11.98
N PHE A 74 4.93 11.58 10.76
CA PHE A 74 5.43 12.91 10.41
C PHE A 74 4.71 14.02 11.20
N LEU A 75 3.39 13.95 11.36
CA LEU A 75 2.62 14.96 12.11
C LEU A 75 3.03 15.06 13.58
N VAL A 76 3.44 13.93 14.18
CA VAL A 76 3.94 13.86 15.56
C VAL A 76 5.33 14.48 15.70
N ASN A 77 6.20 14.33 14.71
CA ASN A 77 7.59 14.85 14.74
C ASN A 77 7.89 15.75 13.53
N ARG A 78 7.30 16.95 13.55
CA ARG A 78 7.31 17.89 12.42
C ARG A 78 8.72 18.33 12.05
N THR A 79 9.05 18.24 10.76
CA THR A 79 10.27 18.81 10.17
C THR A 79 9.93 19.96 9.21
N HIS A 80 10.93 20.69 8.72
CA HIS A 80 10.75 21.72 7.68
C HIS A 80 10.39 21.18 6.29
N SER A 81 9.98 19.91 6.18
CA SER A 81 9.74 19.21 4.91
C SER A 81 8.26 18.96 4.61
N ALA A 82 7.31 19.59 5.33
CA ALA A 82 5.88 19.28 5.23
C ALA A 82 5.33 19.30 3.80
N GLN A 83 5.67 20.33 3.01
CA GLN A 83 5.23 20.42 1.61
C GLN A 83 5.79 19.28 0.75
N HIS A 84 7.04 18.90 0.98
CA HIS A 84 7.69 17.80 0.26
C HIS A 84 7.07 16.46 0.65
N ILE A 85 6.87 16.21 1.95
CA ILE A 85 6.22 15.00 2.45
C ILE A 85 4.79 14.88 1.91
N GLN A 86 4.01 15.96 1.94
CA GLN A 86 2.67 15.98 1.37
C GLN A 86 2.67 15.58 -0.11
N HIS A 87 3.55 16.20 -0.90
CA HIS A 87 3.70 15.86 -2.32
C HIS A 87 4.08 14.39 -2.52
N CYS A 88 5.08 13.89 -1.77
CA CYS A 88 5.54 12.50 -1.85
C CYS A 88 4.43 11.51 -1.49
N LEU A 89 3.68 11.75 -0.41
CA LEU A 89 2.60 10.85 0.02
C LEU A 89 1.46 10.84 -1.00
N ARG A 90 1.09 11.99 -1.58
CA ARG A 90 0.11 12.06 -2.69
C ARG A 90 0.57 11.31 -3.93
N TYR A 91 1.85 11.40 -4.26
CA TYR A 91 2.44 10.67 -5.37
C TYR A 91 2.40 9.15 -5.11
N LEU A 92 2.92 8.71 -3.96
CA LEU A 92 2.94 7.30 -3.58
C LEU A 92 1.54 6.70 -3.53
N ARG A 93 0.55 7.39 -2.96
CA ARG A 93 -0.86 6.97 -2.96
C ARG A 93 -1.34 6.60 -4.37
N GLN A 94 -1.08 7.46 -5.35
CA GLN A 94 -1.49 7.24 -6.73
C GLN A 94 -0.72 6.09 -7.39
N ILE A 95 0.56 5.90 -7.07
CA ILE A 95 1.34 4.74 -7.53
C ILE A 95 0.79 3.44 -6.96
N LEU A 96 0.44 3.40 -5.67
CA LEU A 96 -0.21 2.24 -5.06
C LEU A 96 -1.54 1.91 -5.75
N MET A 97 -2.36 2.92 -6.05
CA MET A 97 -3.60 2.74 -6.84
C MET A 97 -3.34 2.20 -8.25
N CYS A 98 -2.30 2.70 -8.92
CA CYS A 98 -1.93 2.25 -10.27
C CYS A 98 -1.50 0.77 -10.30
N HIS A 99 -0.85 0.31 -9.23
CA HIS A 99 -0.42 -1.08 -9.10
C HIS A 99 -1.51 -2.01 -8.58
N ALA A 100 -2.41 -1.51 -7.72
CA ALA A 100 -3.52 -2.24 -7.12
C ALA A 100 -3.13 -3.65 -6.67
N ASP A 101 -2.09 -3.77 -5.83
CA ASP A 101 -1.52 -5.06 -5.45
C ASP A 101 -2.55 -5.96 -4.76
N THR A 102 -2.92 -7.03 -5.47
CA THR A 102 -3.94 -8.00 -5.03
C THR A 102 -3.39 -9.11 -4.13
N THR A 103 -2.13 -9.02 -3.71
CA THR A 103 -1.51 -10.05 -2.87
C THR A 103 -2.33 -10.27 -1.60
N LEU A 104 -2.55 -11.56 -1.27
CA LEU A 104 -3.26 -11.98 -0.06
C LEU A 104 -2.24 -12.19 1.05
N GLU A 105 -2.26 -11.32 2.05
CA GLU A 105 -1.42 -11.42 3.23
C GLU A 105 -2.21 -12.05 4.39
N PRO A 106 -1.74 -13.18 4.96
CA PRO A 106 -2.47 -13.87 6.02
C PRO A 106 -2.70 -12.99 7.25
N ASP A 107 -3.92 -13.07 7.81
CA ASP A 107 -4.23 -12.47 9.10
C ASP A 107 -3.46 -13.16 10.24
N ILE A 108 -2.95 -12.33 11.15
CA ILE A 108 -2.25 -12.70 12.37
C ILE A 108 -3.01 -11.98 13.50
N PRO A 109 -4.08 -12.59 14.07
CA PRO A 109 -4.82 -11.96 15.14
C PRO A 109 -3.91 -11.63 16.33
N GLN A 110 -4.02 -10.39 16.85
CA GLN A 110 -3.31 -9.96 18.04
C GLN A 110 -4.29 -9.42 19.09
N MET A 111 -3.98 -9.65 20.36
CA MET A 111 -4.76 -9.14 21.48
C MET A 111 -4.19 -7.80 21.94
N ALA A 112 -5.03 -6.77 21.99
CA ALA A 112 -4.68 -5.45 22.50
C ALA A 112 -4.63 -5.43 24.05
N PRO A 113 -4.02 -4.40 24.66
CA PRO A 113 -3.90 -4.29 26.12
C PRO A 113 -5.23 -4.24 26.88
N ASP A 114 -6.31 -3.81 26.23
CA ASP A 114 -7.68 -3.78 26.76
C ASP A 114 -8.41 -5.13 26.63
N GLY A 115 -7.76 -6.14 26.05
CA GLY A 115 -8.30 -7.49 25.89
C GLY A 115 -9.11 -7.72 24.61
N SER A 116 -9.26 -6.73 23.72
CA SER A 116 -9.89 -6.96 22.42
C SER A 116 -8.94 -7.60 21.41
N TRP A 117 -9.49 -8.41 20.51
CA TRP A 117 -8.76 -9.00 19.40
C TRP A 117 -8.86 -8.13 18.15
N HIS A 118 -7.74 -7.94 17.48
CA HIS A 118 -7.65 -7.19 16.23
C HIS A 118 -6.98 -8.03 15.15
N HIS A 119 -7.47 -7.88 13.92
CA HIS A 119 -6.79 -8.39 12.75
C HIS A 119 -5.49 -7.60 12.54
N THR A 120 -4.40 -8.30 12.27
CA THR A 120 -3.12 -7.67 11.94
C THR A 120 -2.44 -8.47 10.84
N ALA A 121 -1.49 -7.86 10.15
CA ALA A 121 -0.66 -8.53 9.15
C ALA A 121 0.71 -7.89 9.13
N ASN A 122 1.72 -8.63 8.69
CA ASN A 122 3.08 -8.13 8.52
C ASN A 122 3.66 -8.42 7.13
N GLY A 123 2.86 -9.02 6.23
CA GLY A 123 3.26 -9.42 4.87
C GLY A 123 4.29 -10.55 4.77
N VAL A 124 4.81 -11.05 5.89
CA VAL A 124 5.89 -12.05 5.87
C VAL A 124 5.37 -13.36 5.30
N GLY A 125 6.05 -13.87 4.27
CA GLY A 125 5.68 -15.11 3.58
C GLY A 125 4.65 -14.92 2.45
N ALA A 126 4.04 -13.74 2.32
CA ALA A 126 3.16 -13.44 1.19
C ALA A 126 3.98 -13.25 -0.10
N VAL A 127 3.48 -13.79 -1.21
CA VAL A 127 4.18 -13.78 -2.50
C VAL A 127 3.56 -12.75 -3.44
N HIS A 128 4.25 -11.63 -3.61
CA HIS A 128 3.88 -10.55 -4.52
C HIS A 128 4.24 -10.88 -5.98
N ARG A 129 3.49 -10.30 -6.93
CA ARG A 129 3.77 -10.41 -8.37
C ARG A 129 4.41 -9.13 -8.90
N CYS A 130 5.71 -8.99 -8.64
CA CYS A 130 6.47 -7.81 -9.02
C CYS A 130 6.89 -7.83 -10.50
N LYS A 131 7.09 -6.64 -11.06
CA LYS A 131 7.93 -6.49 -12.26
C LYS A 131 9.38 -6.75 -11.85
N ASP A 132 10.16 -7.36 -12.74
CA ASP A 132 11.58 -7.60 -12.49
C ASP A 132 12.36 -6.27 -12.48
N TRP A 133 12.60 -5.74 -11.28
CA TRP A 133 13.29 -4.47 -11.10
C TRP A 133 14.77 -4.56 -11.47
N THR A 134 15.36 -5.76 -11.53
CA THR A 134 16.78 -5.93 -11.89
C THR A 134 17.03 -5.44 -13.32
N LYS A 135 16.09 -5.66 -14.24
CA LYS A 135 16.16 -5.16 -15.61
C LYS A 135 16.08 -3.64 -15.71
N LEU A 136 15.32 -3.00 -14.82
CA LEU A 136 15.31 -1.54 -14.73
C LEU A 136 16.63 -1.02 -14.17
N THR A 137 17.19 -1.69 -13.17
CA THR A 137 18.51 -1.34 -12.62
C THR A 137 19.59 -1.44 -13.69
N ASP A 138 19.65 -2.55 -14.44
CA ASP A 138 20.62 -2.74 -15.53
C ASP A 138 20.51 -1.59 -16.54
N PHE A 139 19.28 -1.28 -16.98
CA PHE A 139 19.02 -0.18 -17.92
C PHE A 139 19.51 1.18 -17.39
N MET A 140 19.22 1.52 -16.13
CA MET A 140 19.61 2.82 -15.54
C MET A 140 21.13 2.97 -15.44
N LEU A 141 21.85 1.88 -15.15
CA LEU A 141 23.31 1.88 -15.08
C LEU A 141 23.95 2.06 -16.46
N GLU A 142 23.36 1.47 -17.49
CA GLU A 142 23.81 1.62 -18.88
C GLU A 142 23.48 3.01 -19.47
N ASN A 143 22.49 3.71 -18.90
CA ASN A 143 21.95 4.96 -19.43
C ASN A 143 21.88 6.08 -18.35
N PRO A 144 23.03 6.53 -17.81
CA PRO A 144 23.02 7.61 -16.82
C PRO A 144 22.50 8.92 -17.43
N SER A 145 21.82 9.73 -16.61
CA SER A 145 21.39 11.07 -17.03
C SER A 145 22.59 11.93 -17.39
N LEU A 146 22.44 12.77 -18.42
CA LEU A 146 23.40 13.83 -18.67
C LEU A 146 23.43 14.81 -17.49
N PRO A 147 24.59 15.41 -17.18
CA PRO A 147 24.64 16.56 -16.28
C PRO A 147 23.66 17.63 -16.74
N ILE A 148 23.00 18.27 -15.78
CA ILE A 148 22.26 19.51 -16.05
C ILE A 148 23.30 20.61 -16.11
N ASP A 149 23.60 21.12 -17.31
CA ASP A 149 24.42 22.31 -17.47
C ASP A 149 23.59 23.54 -17.04
N GLU A 150 24.14 24.35 -16.14
CA GLU A 150 23.58 25.65 -15.72
C GLU A 150 23.83 26.75 -16.77
#